data_AF-A0A955XZI5-F1
#
_entry.id   AF-A0A955XZI5-F1
#
_cell.length_a   1.000
_cell.length_b   1.000
_cell.length_c   1.000
_cell.angle_alpha   90.00
_cell.angle_beta   90.00
_cell.angle_gamma   90.00
#
_symmetry.space_group_name_H-M   'P 1'
#
loop_
_entity.id
_entity.type
_entity.pdbx_description
1 polymer ?
#
loop_
_entity_poly.entity_id
_entity_poly.type
_entity_poly.pdbx_seq_one_letter_code
_entity_poly.pdbx_strand_id
1 'polypeptide(L)'
;MPASEIDLLAIDRGTVTAPAGCGKTHLIAEALTRHSGGKPVLVLTHTNAGVVALRGRLDKAGVPSNAYRLSTIDGWAMRLISTFPTRSGHDPELLKLAKPGTDYPNIRVAAAKLLKAGHVADVLKASYARLIVDEYQDCSIRQHAVIAYAAQVLPASVLGDPMQAIFGFGGDDLATWDEHVCGCFPLAGEL
;
A
#
# COMPACT_ATOMS: atom_id res chain seq x y z
N MET A 1 -5.05 -18.51 -25.97
CA MET A 1 -4.98 -17.04 -26.00
C MET A 1 -3.77 -16.66 -25.17
N PRO A 2 -2.88 -15.74 -25.62
CA PRO A 2 -1.81 -15.30 -24.74
C PRO A 2 -2.48 -14.71 -23.49
N ALA A 3 -2.04 -15.15 -22.30
CA ALA A 3 -2.46 -14.52 -21.05
C ALA A 3 -2.19 -13.02 -21.23
N SER A 4 -3.22 -12.19 -21.03
CA SER A 4 -3.02 -10.75 -20.99
C SER A 4 -1.95 -10.46 -19.95
N GLU A 5 -0.76 -10.05 -20.40
CA GLU A 5 0.34 -9.67 -19.53
C GLU A 5 -0.17 -8.55 -18.63
N ILE A 6 -0.25 -8.81 -17.32
CA ILE A 6 -0.85 -7.89 -16.37
C ILE A 6 -0.02 -6.61 -16.41
N ASP A 7 -0.63 -5.46 -16.72
CA ASP A 7 0.06 -4.17 -16.62
C ASP A 7 -0.43 -3.41 -15.38
N LEU A 8 0.39 -3.39 -14.33
CA LEU A 8 0.07 -2.63 -13.12
C LEU A 8 -0.21 -1.18 -13.45
N LEU A 9 0.51 -0.55 -14.39
CA LEU A 9 0.36 0.87 -14.72
C LEU A 9 -1.01 1.21 -15.32
N ALA A 10 -1.68 0.23 -15.95
CA ALA A 10 -3.00 0.38 -16.55
C ALA A 10 -4.17 0.13 -15.57
N ILE A 11 -3.90 -0.41 -14.38
CA ILE A 11 -4.95 -0.68 -13.37
C ILE A 11 -5.28 0.60 -12.60
N ASP A 12 -6.47 1.16 -12.84
CA ASP A 12 -6.97 2.30 -12.05
C ASP A 12 -7.35 1.89 -10.62
N ARG A 13 -8.00 0.74 -10.48
CA ARG A 13 -8.29 0.13 -9.18
C ARG A 13 -8.45 -1.37 -9.33
N GLY A 14 -7.60 -2.16 -8.67
CA GLY A 14 -7.74 -3.61 -8.74
C GLY A 14 -6.75 -4.41 -7.90
N THR A 15 -7.07 -5.68 -7.75
CA THR A 15 -6.24 -6.72 -7.13
C THR A 15 -5.53 -7.55 -8.19
N VAL A 16 -4.28 -7.93 -7.92
CA VAL A 16 -3.60 -9.00 -8.65
C VAL A 16 -3.31 -10.12 -7.66
N THR A 17 -3.92 -11.28 -7.89
CA THR A 17 -3.65 -12.47 -7.09
C THR A 17 -2.46 -13.22 -7.67
N ALA A 18 -1.58 -13.70 -6.81
CA ALA A 18 -0.42 -14.44 -7.26
C ALA A 18 0.13 -15.30 -6.13
N PRO A 19 0.31 -16.63 -6.32
CA PRO A 19 0.91 -17.49 -5.32
C PRO A 19 2.35 -17.08 -4.92
N ALA A 20 2.91 -17.73 -3.90
CA ALA A 20 4.32 -17.53 -3.56
C ALA A 20 5.21 -17.92 -4.75
N GLY A 21 6.19 -17.08 -5.03
CA GLY A 21 7.16 -17.35 -6.10
C GLY A 21 6.67 -17.02 -7.51
N CYS A 22 5.40 -16.66 -7.72
CA CYS A 22 4.83 -16.36 -9.05
C CYS A 22 5.16 -14.96 -9.60
N GLY A 23 6.19 -14.29 -9.08
CA GLY A 23 6.69 -13.06 -9.71
C GLY A 23 5.96 -11.76 -9.35
N LYS A 24 5.18 -11.67 -8.26
CA LYS A 24 4.60 -10.40 -7.75
C LYS A 24 5.60 -9.23 -7.79
N THR A 25 6.78 -9.45 -7.22
CA THR A 25 7.81 -8.42 -7.22
C THR A 25 8.43 -8.16 -8.59
N HIS A 26 8.49 -9.16 -9.47
CA HIS A 26 8.95 -8.95 -10.85
C HIS A 26 7.98 -8.03 -11.58
N LEU A 27 6.68 -8.25 -11.42
CA LEU A 27 5.62 -7.41 -11.97
C LEU A 27 5.71 -5.96 -11.46
N ILE A 28 5.96 -5.77 -10.16
CA ILE A 28 6.21 -4.42 -9.59
C ILE A 28 7.47 -3.79 -10.20
N ALA A 29 8.57 -4.53 -10.29
CA ALA A 29 9.83 -4.01 -10.83
C ALA A 29 9.67 -3.59 -12.30
N GLU A 30 9.03 -4.42 -13.12
CA GLU A 30 8.78 -4.14 -14.53
C GLU A 30 7.92 -2.89 -14.72
N ALA A 31 6.82 -2.78 -13.95
CA ALA A 31 5.97 -1.60 -13.96
C ALA A 31 6.75 -0.33 -13.58
N LEU A 32 7.63 -0.39 -12.57
CA LEU A 32 8.44 0.76 -12.16
C LEU A 32 9.55 1.10 -13.15
N THR A 33 10.13 0.13 -13.85
CA THR A 33 11.10 0.36 -14.93
C THR A 33 10.44 1.06 -16.13
N ARG A 34 9.20 0.69 -16.47
CA ARG A 34 8.43 1.33 -17.55
C ARG A 34 7.87 2.70 -17.16
N HIS A 35 7.78 3.01 -15.87
CA HIS A 35 7.24 4.28 -15.39
C HIS A 35 8.19 5.45 -15.70
N SER A 36 7.75 6.33 -16.59
CA SER A 36 8.49 7.51 -17.06
C SER A 36 7.89 8.85 -16.60
N GLY A 37 6.84 8.81 -15.76
CA GLY A 37 6.18 10.01 -15.28
C GLY A 37 7.01 10.82 -14.27
N GLY A 38 6.81 12.13 -14.21
CA GLY A 38 7.57 13.03 -13.33
C GLY A 38 7.31 12.89 -11.83
N LYS A 39 6.31 12.09 -11.42
CA LYS A 39 5.99 11.80 -10.01
C LYS A 39 6.33 10.34 -9.69
N PRO A 40 6.89 10.03 -8.52
CA PRO A 40 7.16 8.65 -8.14
C PRO A 40 5.87 7.84 -7.93
N VAL A 41 5.95 6.53 -8.12
CA VAL A 41 4.95 5.57 -7.64
C VAL A 41 5.14 5.33 -6.14
N LEU A 42 4.06 5.39 -5.36
CA LEU A 42 4.08 5.01 -3.96
C LEU A 42 3.95 3.49 -3.87
N VAL A 43 4.97 2.82 -3.32
CA VAL A 43 5.00 1.37 -3.13
C VAL A 43 4.99 1.08 -1.63
N LEU A 44 4.01 0.30 -1.18
CA LEU A 44 3.83 -0.04 0.23
C LEU A 44 3.86 -1.56 0.46
N THR A 45 4.24 -1.96 1.66
CA THR A 45 4.21 -3.35 2.14
C THR A 45 4.00 -3.39 3.66
N HIS A 46 3.92 -4.58 4.26
CA HIS A 46 3.61 -4.75 5.67
C HIS A 46 4.79 -4.51 6.61
N THR A 47 5.95 -5.06 6.27
CA THR A 47 7.08 -5.15 7.21
C THR A 47 8.32 -4.44 6.72
N ASN A 48 9.20 -4.05 7.64
CA ASN A 48 10.52 -3.51 7.29
C ASN A 48 11.36 -4.54 6.53
N ALA A 49 11.22 -5.84 6.83
CA ALA A 49 11.85 -6.92 6.08
C ALA A 49 11.33 -6.96 4.62
N GLY A 50 10.02 -6.81 4.42
CA GLY A 50 9.41 -6.66 3.10
C GLY A 50 9.95 -5.45 2.34
N VAL A 51 10.11 -4.30 3.01
CA VAL A 51 10.73 -3.11 2.41
C VAL A 51 12.16 -3.38 1.96
N VAL A 52 12.99 -4.02 2.80
CA VAL A 52 14.39 -4.33 2.45
C VAL A 52 14.44 -5.33 1.29
N ALA A 53 13.62 -6.39 1.34
CA ALA A 53 13.56 -7.40 0.30
C ALA A 53 13.10 -6.81 -1.05
N LEU A 54 12.04 -6.01 -1.04
CA LEU A 54 11.51 -5.36 -2.23
C LEU A 54 12.53 -4.38 -2.80
N ARG A 55 13.14 -3.53 -1.98
CA ARG A 55 14.21 -2.60 -2.40
C ARG A 55 15.36 -3.34 -3.09
N GLY A 56 15.87 -4.41 -2.47
CA GLY A 56 16.97 -5.18 -3.06
C GLY A 56 16.61 -5.82 -4.41
N ARG A 57 15.34 -6.18 -4.64
CA ARG A 57 14.86 -6.68 -5.93
C ARG A 57 14.73 -5.56 -6.97
N LEU A 58 14.21 -4.40 -6.58
CA LEU A 58 14.12 -3.21 -7.44
C LEU A 58 15.51 -2.72 -7.87
N ASP A 59 16.48 -2.69 -6.95
CA ASP A 59 17.85 -2.30 -7.24
C ASP A 59 18.52 -3.26 -8.23
N LYS A 60 18.32 -4.58 -8.05
CA LYS A 60 18.80 -5.61 -8.99
C LYS A 60 18.17 -5.49 -10.37
N ALA A 61 16.91 -5.05 -10.44
CA ALA A 61 16.20 -4.81 -11.70
C ALA A 61 16.59 -3.46 -12.35
N GLY A 62 17.45 -2.66 -11.72
CA GLY A 62 17.89 -1.36 -12.25
C GLY A 62 16.82 -0.28 -12.20
N VAL A 63 15.80 -0.42 -11.34
CA VAL A 63 14.71 0.55 -11.22
C VAL A 63 15.27 1.88 -10.67
N PRO A 64 15.07 3.02 -11.35
CA PRO A 64 15.54 4.31 -10.88
C PRO A 64 14.94 4.67 -9.51
N SER A 65 15.77 5.13 -8.58
CA SER A 65 15.34 5.46 -7.21
C SER A 65 14.37 6.65 -7.13
N ASN A 66 14.30 7.48 -8.17
CA ASN A 66 13.33 8.55 -8.32
C ASN A 66 11.97 8.09 -8.87
N ALA A 67 11.89 6.89 -9.46
CA ALA A 67 10.65 6.34 -10.01
C ALA A 67 9.68 5.89 -8.91
N TYR A 68 10.16 5.66 -7.68
CA TYR A 68 9.33 5.17 -6.59
C TYR A 68 9.64 5.76 -5.21
N ARG A 69 8.69 5.59 -4.30
CA ARG A 69 8.84 5.78 -2.85
C ARG A 69 8.37 4.51 -2.16
N LEU A 70 9.26 3.88 -1.41
CA LEU A 70 9.01 2.59 -0.76
C LEU A 70 9.05 2.72 0.76
N SER A 71 8.00 2.26 1.44
CA SER A 71 7.90 2.19 2.90
C SER A 71 6.89 1.13 3.35
N THR A 72 6.77 0.90 4.65
CA THR A 72 5.63 0.15 5.18
C THR A 72 4.36 0.99 5.13
N ILE A 73 3.18 0.35 5.20
CA ILE A 73 1.89 1.05 5.33
C ILE A 73 1.88 1.91 6.60
N ASP A 74 2.35 1.37 7.73
CA ASP A 74 2.39 2.11 8.99
C ASP A 74 3.39 3.27 8.96
N GLY A 75 4.56 3.08 8.36
CA GLY A 75 5.54 4.15 8.18
C GLY A 75 5.00 5.29 7.31
N TRP A 76 4.20 4.95 6.28
CA TRP A 76 3.52 5.95 5.47
C TRP A 76 2.40 6.65 6.24
N ALA A 77 1.57 5.91 6.99
CA ALA A 77 0.51 6.46 7.83
C ALA A 77 1.04 7.43 8.88
N MET A 78 2.13 7.07 9.58
CA MET A 78 2.82 7.94 10.53
C MET A 78 3.30 9.24 9.87
N ARG A 79 3.96 9.13 8.71
CA ARG A 79 4.41 10.30 7.95
C ARG A 79 3.25 11.20 7.54
N LEU A 80 2.13 10.61 7.11
CA LEU A 80 0.97 11.36 6.69
C LEU A 80 0.37 12.18 7.84
N ILE A 81 0.13 11.56 9.00
CA ILE A 81 -0.45 12.27 10.15
C ILE A 81 0.52 13.29 10.75
N SER A 82 1.83 13.02 10.74
CA SER A 82 2.84 13.96 11.23
C SER A 82 3.04 15.16 10.32
N THR A 83 2.81 15.01 9.01
CA THR A 83 2.85 16.12 8.04
C THR A 83 1.65 17.05 8.21
N PHE A 84 0.51 16.52 8.65
CA PHE A 84 -0.73 17.28 8.83
C PHE A 84 -1.30 17.12 10.25
N PRO A 85 -0.59 17.56 11.31
CA PRO A 85 -0.96 17.26 12.70
C PRO A 85 -2.31 17.87 13.08
N THR A 86 -2.55 19.14 12.71
CA THR A 86 -3.83 19.82 12.98
C THR A 86 -5.00 19.17 12.25
N ARG A 87 -4.81 18.69 11.02
CA ARG A 87 -5.90 18.09 10.22
C ARG A 87 -6.16 16.62 10.59
N SER A 88 -5.11 15.88 10.95
CA SER A 88 -5.26 14.50 11.42
C SER A 88 -5.86 14.45 12.83
N GLY A 89 -5.68 15.50 13.64
CA GLY A 89 -6.23 15.59 14.99
C GLY A 89 -5.72 14.47 15.91
N HIS A 90 -4.55 13.91 15.60
CA HIS A 90 -3.96 12.83 16.38
C HIS A 90 -3.32 13.40 17.66
N ASP A 91 -3.29 12.60 18.72
CA ASP A 91 -2.48 12.89 19.89
C ASP A 91 -0.99 12.75 19.51
N PRO A 92 -0.15 13.80 19.65
CA PRO A 92 1.27 13.73 19.34
C PRO A 92 2.02 12.61 20.06
N GLU A 93 1.55 12.17 21.22
CA GLU A 93 2.15 11.06 21.97
C GLU A 93 2.10 9.73 21.20
N LEU A 94 1.13 9.56 20.28
CA LEU A 94 1.04 8.37 19.43
C LEU A 94 2.30 8.15 18.61
N LEU A 95 2.93 9.23 18.13
CA LEU A 95 4.13 9.15 17.30
C LEU A 95 5.40 8.79 18.09
N LYS A 96 5.34 8.82 19.43
CA LYS A 96 6.43 8.33 20.29
C LYS A 96 6.45 6.81 20.43
N LEU A 97 5.36 6.14 20.03
CA LEU A 97 5.23 4.67 20.07
C LEU A 97 5.55 4.06 21.44
N ALA A 98 5.15 4.72 22.53
CA ALA A 98 5.38 4.24 23.89
C ALA A 98 4.54 2.99 24.22
N LYS A 99 3.40 2.81 23.53
CA LYS A 99 2.50 1.66 23.65
C LYS A 99 2.13 1.14 22.25
N PRO A 100 3.06 0.48 21.52
CA PRO A 100 2.87 0.13 20.11
C PRO A 100 1.58 -0.65 19.80
N GLY A 101 1.15 -1.52 20.72
CA GLY A 101 -0.10 -2.30 20.56
C GLY A 101 -1.37 -1.45 20.49
N THR A 102 -1.38 -0.25 21.08
CA THR A 102 -2.49 0.72 20.96
C THR A 102 -2.17 1.86 20.01
N ASP A 103 -0.90 2.25 19.90
CA ASP A 103 -0.48 3.40 19.12
C ASP A 103 -0.62 3.15 17.62
N TYR A 104 -0.20 1.99 17.11
CA TYR A 104 -0.35 1.66 15.68
C TYR A 104 -1.81 1.62 15.21
N PRO A 105 -2.74 0.95 15.91
CA PRO A 105 -4.16 1.04 15.57
C PRO A 105 -4.68 2.49 15.52
N ASN A 106 -4.32 3.33 16.49
CA ASN A 106 -4.74 4.73 16.53
C ASN A 106 -4.12 5.59 15.42
N ILE A 107 -2.85 5.34 15.07
CA ILE A 107 -2.18 5.96 13.92
C ILE A 107 -2.93 5.63 12.63
N ARG A 108 -3.26 4.34 12.41
CA ARG A 108 -4.01 3.89 11.22
C ARG A 108 -5.38 4.55 11.15
N VAL A 109 -6.09 4.63 12.28
CA VAL A 109 -7.39 5.32 12.38
C VAL A 109 -7.27 6.81 12.05
N ALA A 110 -6.28 7.50 12.59
CA ALA A 110 -6.06 8.92 12.31
C ALA A 110 -5.72 9.16 10.83
N ALA A 111 -4.86 8.32 10.23
CA ALA A 111 -4.52 8.39 8.82
C ALA A 111 -5.75 8.14 7.92
N ALA A 112 -6.55 7.11 8.22
CA ALA A 112 -7.77 6.82 7.48
C ALA A 112 -8.78 7.97 7.56
N LYS A 113 -8.97 8.58 8.74
CA LYS A 113 -9.83 9.77 8.91
C LYS A 113 -9.34 10.96 8.09
N LEU A 114 -8.03 11.23 8.12
CA LEU A 114 -7.42 12.31 7.34
C LEU A 114 -7.62 12.11 5.83
N LEU A 115 -7.43 10.88 5.33
CA LEU A 115 -7.64 10.52 3.93
C LEU A 115 -9.12 10.64 3.54
N LYS A 116 -10.02 10.10 4.37
CA LYS A 116 -11.48 10.17 4.17
C LYS A 116 -11.99 11.60 4.10
N ALA A 117 -11.41 12.52 4.88
CA ALA A 117 -11.79 13.92 4.87
C ALA A 117 -11.43 14.64 3.56
N GLY A 118 -10.60 14.04 2.69
CA GLY A 118 -10.25 14.56 1.37
C GLY A 118 -9.30 15.77 1.37
N HIS A 119 -8.97 16.33 2.54
CA HIS A 119 -8.14 17.54 2.67
C HIS A 119 -6.70 17.39 2.15
N VAL A 120 -6.22 16.16 1.98
CA VAL A 120 -4.87 15.87 1.48
C VAL A 120 -4.87 15.36 0.03
N ALA A 121 -6.03 15.34 -0.63
CA ALA A 121 -6.15 14.75 -1.97
C ALA A 121 -5.24 15.42 -3.00
N ASP A 122 -5.20 16.75 -3.02
CA ASP A 122 -4.35 17.51 -3.95
C ASP A 122 -2.86 17.26 -3.68
N VAL A 123 -2.48 17.16 -2.40
CA VAL A 123 -1.09 16.85 -2.02
C VAL A 123 -0.70 15.46 -2.49
N LEU A 124 -1.57 14.45 -2.31
CA LEU A 124 -1.31 13.10 -2.80
C LEU A 124 -1.19 13.06 -4.32
N LYS A 125 -2.10 13.70 -5.05
CA LYS A 125 -2.05 13.81 -6.52
C LYS A 125 -0.82 14.56 -7.00
N ALA A 126 -0.32 15.55 -6.25
CA ALA A 126 0.91 16.25 -6.57
C ALA A 126 2.16 15.42 -6.25
N SER A 127 2.10 14.56 -5.22
CA SER A 127 3.26 13.82 -4.72
C SER A 127 3.49 12.49 -5.42
N TYR A 128 2.42 11.81 -5.85
CA TYR A 128 2.49 10.45 -6.35
C TYR A 128 1.79 10.29 -7.70
N ALA A 129 2.32 9.40 -8.53
CA ALA A 129 1.65 9.00 -9.77
C ALA A 129 0.53 8.00 -9.49
N ARG A 130 0.79 7.00 -8.63
CA ARG A 130 -0.12 5.91 -8.28
C ARG A 130 0.33 5.21 -6.99
N LEU A 131 -0.48 4.28 -6.51
CA LEU A 131 -0.25 3.44 -5.34
C LEU A 131 -0.14 1.97 -5.76
N ILE A 132 0.90 1.28 -5.28
CA ILE A 132 1.06 -0.16 -5.40
C ILE A 132 1.30 -0.72 -3.99
N VAL A 133 0.57 -1.77 -3.60
CA VAL A 133 0.75 -2.40 -2.29
C VAL A 133 1.04 -3.89 -2.48
N ASP A 134 2.13 -4.38 -1.90
CA ASP A 134 2.55 -5.78 -1.93
C ASP A 134 2.21 -6.49 -0.61
N GLU A 135 2.06 -7.81 -0.66
CA GLU A 135 1.68 -8.69 0.46
C GLU A 135 0.33 -8.31 1.10
N TYR A 136 -0.65 -7.91 0.29
CA TYR A 136 -1.91 -7.33 0.76
C TYR A 136 -2.76 -8.28 1.62
N GLN A 137 -2.52 -9.59 1.56
CA GLN A 137 -3.23 -10.58 2.37
C GLN A 137 -2.98 -10.40 3.87
N ASP A 138 -1.87 -9.73 4.24
CA ASP A 138 -1.49 -9.46 5.62
C ASP A 138 -1.98 -8.09 6.11
N CYS A 139 -2.80 -7.38 5.32
CA CYS A 139 -3.43 -6.14 5.74
C CYS A 139 -4.42 -6.37 6.87
N SER A 140 -4.22 -5.66 7.98
CA SER A 140 -5.31 -5.47 8.94
C SER A 140 -6.45 -4.65 8.34
N ILE A 141 -7.64 -4.75 8.90
CA ILE A 141 -8.80 -3.98 8.45
C ILE A 141 -8.55 -2.46 8.50
N ARG A 142 -7.74 -2.01 9.47
CA ARG A 142 -7.33 -0.61 9.59
C ARG A 142 -6.30 -0.22 8.55
N GLN A 143 -5.34 -1.09 8.20
CA GLN A 143 -4.44 -0.84 7.07
C GLN A 143 -5.20 -0.82 5.74
N HIS A 144 -6.11 -1.77 5.54
CA HIS A 144 -7.00 -1.78 4.39
C HIS A 144 -7.79 -0.47 4.26
N ALA A 145 -8.37 0.05 5.35
CA ALA A 145 -9.07 1.33 5.33
C ALA A 145 -8.17 2.49 4.88
N VAL A 146 -6.92 2.56 5.36
CA VAL A 146 -5.95 3.58 4.92
C VAL A 146 -5.74 3.49 3.41
N ILE A 147 -5.49 2.29 2.88
CA ILE A 147 -5.26 2.08 1.45
C ILE A 147 -6.52 2.35 0.62
N ALA A 148 -7.69 1.93 1.08
CA ALA A 148 -8.97 2.14 0.39
C ALA A 148 -9.31 3.63 0.25
N TYR A 149 -9.09 4.45 1.30
CA TYR A 149 -9.28 5.91 1.18
C TYR A 149 -8.20 6.57 0.32
N ALA A 150 -6.95 6.11 0.36
CA ALA A 150 -5.91 6.61 -0.55
C ALA A 150 -6.23 6.30 -2.03
N ALA A 151 -6.81 5.12 -2.30
CA ALA A 151 -7.23 4.69 -3.63
C ALA A 151 -8.39 5.51 -4.21
N GLN A 152 -9.12 6.29 -3.40
CA GLN A 152 -10.10 7.27 -3.90
C GLN A 152 -9.45 8.47 -4.58
N VAL A 153 -8.15 8.68 -4.35
CA VAL A 153 -7.40 9.84 -4.83
C VAL A 153 -6.38 9.43 -5.90
N LEU A 154 -5.74 8.27 -5.74
CA LEU A 154 -4.70 7.74 -6.61
C LEU A 154 -5.16 6.45 -7.30
N PRO A 155 -4.80 6.22 -8.57
CA PRO A 155 -4.85 4.88 -9.15
C PRO A 155 -4.12 3.89 -8.25
N ALA A 156 -4.70 2.72 -8.00
CA ALA A 156 -4.21 1.81 -6.98
C ALA A 156 -4.30 0.34 -7.39
N SER A 157 -3.17 -0.36 -7.27
CA SER A 157 -3.09 -1.81 -7.47
C SER A 157 -2.61 -2.47 -6.18
N VAL A 158 -3.29 -3.54 -5.75
CA VAL A 158 -2.87 -4.32 -4.59
C VAL A 158 -2.54 -5.74 -5.01
N LEU A 159 -1.44 -6.29 -4.51
CA LEU A 159 -0.94 -7.61 -4.87
C LEU A 159 -0.92 -8.48 -3.63
N GLY A 160 -1.40 -9.71 -3.73
CA GLY A 160 -1.37 -10.63 -2.60
C GLY A 160 -1.76 -12.06 -2.96
N ASP A 161 -1.69 -12.92 -1.96
CA ASP A 161 -2.13 -14.32 -2.03
C ASP A 161 -3.08 -14.62 -0.85
N PRO A 162 -4.39 -14.77 -1.08
CA PRO A 162 -5.35 -15.09 -0.01
C PRO A 162 -4.98 -16.36 0.76
N MET A 163 -4.32 -17.33 0.11
CA MET A 163 -3.95 -18.61 0.73
C MET A 163 -2.76 -18.47 1.69
N GLN A 164 -2.06 -17.34 1.69
CA GLN A 164 -0.89 -17.08 2.55
C GLN A 164 -1.14 -16.10 3.68
N ALA A 165 -2.38 -15.71 3.93
CA ALA A 165 -2.70 -14.82 5.04
C ALA A 165 -2.25 -15.43 6.39
N ILE A 166 -1.27 -14.81 7.05
CA ILE A 166 -0.67 -15.31 8.30
C ILE A 166 -1.24 -14.62 9.55
N PHE A 167 -2.54 -14.80 9.82
CA PHE A 167 -3.30 -14.38 11.02
C PHE A 167 -3.23 -12.90 11.45
N GLY A 168 -4.34 -12.39 12.00
CA GLY A 168 -4.39 -11.04 12.59
C GLY A 168 -3.66 -11.00 13.93
N PHE A 169 -2.71 -10.08 14.10
CA PHE A 169 -1.98 -9.90 15.35
C PHE A 169 -2.65 -8.84 16.23
N GLY A 170 -2.99 -9.21 17.47
CA GLY A 170 -3.33 -8.26 18.54
C GLY A 170 -4.51 -7.32 18.26
N GLY A 171 -5.75 -7.82 18.34
CA GLY A 171 -6.98 -7.02 18.28
C GLY A 171 -7.19 -6.22 16.97
N ASP A 172 -6.36 -6.46 15.96
CA ASP A 172 -6.45 -5.86 14.64
C ASP A 172 -6.57 -6.97 13.59
N ASP A 173 -7.81 -7.39 13.37
CA ASP A 173 -8.14 -8.48 12.46
C ASP A 173 -7.70 -8.18 11.03
N LEU A 174 -7.37 -9.25 10.29
CA LEU A 174 -7.08 -9.14 8.86
C LEU A 174 -8.31 -8.71 8.09
N ALA A 175 -8.10 -7.95 7.03
CA ALA A 175 -9.14 -7.66 6.06
C ALA A 175 -9.51 -8.95 5.32
N THR A 176 -10.75 -9.43 5.51
CA THR A 176 -11.32 -10.53 4.70
C THR A 176 -11.12 -10.26 3.21
N TRP A 177 -10.47 -11.18 2.51
CA TRP A 177 -10.08 -10.97 1.11
C TRP A 177 -11.31 -10.71 0.20
N ASP A 178 -12.27 -11.62 0.18
CA ASP A 178 -13.40 -11.53 -0.74
C ASP A 178 -14.35 -10.36 -0.40
N GLU A 179 -14.57 -10.10 0.89
CA GLU A 179 -15.49 -9.06 1.35
C GLU A 179 -14.87 -7.67 1.29
N HIS A 180 -13.72 -7.47 1.93
CA HIS A 180 -13.11 -6.16 2.08
C HIS A 180 -12.19 -5.82 0.90
N VAL A 181 -11.26 -6.73 0.59
CA VAL A 181 -10.21 -6.47 -0.42
C VAL A 181 -10.83 -6.42 -1.80
N CYS A 182 -11.48 -7.49 -2.26
CA CYS A 182 -12.13 -7.55 -3.57
C CYS A 182 -13.31 -6.57 -3.69
N GLY A 183 -14.00 -6.26 -2.59
CA GLY A 183 -15.04 -5.24 -2.55
C GLY A 183 -14.53 -3.82 -2.87
N CYS A 184 -13.30 -3.50 -2.48
CA CYS A 184 -12.66 -2.23 -2.83
C CYS A 184 -11.81 -2.29 -4.10
N PHE A 185 -11.18 -3.43 -4.36
CA PHE A 185 -10.20 -3.66 -5.42
C PHE A 185 -10.58 -4.92 -6.22
N PRO A 186 -11.41 -4.81 -7.26
CA PRO A 186 -11.84 -5.95 -8.06
C PRO A 186 -10.65 -6.70 -8.69
N LEU A 187 -10.81 -8.01 -8.91
CA LEU A 187 -9.77 -8.84 -9.55
C LEU A 187 -9.43 -8.29 -10.94
N ALA A 188 -8.19 -7.85 -11.10
CA ALA A 188 -7.65 -7.33 -12.35
C ALA A 188 -6.75 -8.35 -13.07
N GLY A 189 -6.22 -9.35 -12.37
CA GLY A 189 -5.47 -10.45 -12.97
C GLY A 189 -4.97 -11.46 -11.94
N GLU A 190 -4.56 -12.63 -12.44
CA GLU A 190 -4.00 -13.74 -11.66
C GLU A 190 -2.70 -14.22 -12.35
N LEU A 191 -1.65 -14.47 -11.56
CA LEU A 191 -0.34 -14.97 -12.02
C LEU A 191 -0.16 -16.47 -11.75
#